data_AF-A0A7D9ET08-F1
#
_entry.id   AF-A0A7D9ET08-F1
#
_cell.length_a   1.000
_cell.length_b   1.000
_cell.length_c   1.000
_cell.angle_alpha   90.00
_cell.angle_beta   90.00
_cell.angle_gamma   90.00
#
_symmetry.space_group_name_H-M   'P 1'
#
loop_
_entity.id
_entity.type
_entity.pdbx_description
1 polymer ?
#
loop_
_entity_poly.entity_id
_entity_poly.type
_entity_poly.pdbx_seq_one_letter_code
_entity_poly.pdbx_strand_id
1 'polypeptide(L)'
;MDVLRKCYEVTCSLREYVELHLQEFSASEALESFMNSSMVACNADTNMRLDGAFTTNKASTMDELLEFVITRAAAKGKMRDNVLSLGYRRSQIRPAVMGSQTSGYENNMVAHVQSPVFEELHGMIGSDLMVHLLKDLSLFVKTGSCYLQVAGCPVNEVGLKQDTATKADGQNDERRPVMDGSALVSRQIYHAVGSDKKRCLPKTHVMETTPSSSSGAISLMTLIFQDKDSKRLAKCLRDSVDVFVVFLRRHKSCPFKVLLDKYCPVDGKYEDTGSVKNVPYFQ
;
A
#
# COMPACT_ATOMS: atom_id res chain seq x y z
N MET A 1 15.05 6.72 -5.86
CA MET A 1 15.04 6.73 -7.34
C MET A 1 15.52 5.41 -7.92
N ASP A 2 16.68 4.89 -7.50
CA ASP A 2 17.28 3.68 -8.08
C ASP A 2 16.42 2.42 -8.00
N VAL A 3 15.56 2.31 -6.98
CA VAL A 3 14.62 1.19 -6.86
C VAL A 3 13.53 1.26 -7.95
N LEU A 4 12.94 2.44 -8.19
CA LEU A 4 11.89 2.59 -9.19
C LEU A 4 12.41 2.31 -10.60
N ARG A 5 13.60 2.79 -10.93
CA ARG A 5 14.24 2.51 -12.24
C ARG A 5 14.59 1.03 -12.47
N LYS A 6 14.65 0.23 -11.41
CA LYS A 6 14.83 -1.24 -11.52
C LYS A 6 13.51 -1.98 -11.67
N CYS A 7 12.42 -1.43 -11.13
CA CYS A 7 11.10 -2.06 -11.15
C CYS A 7 10.29 -1.67 -12.38
N TYR A 8 10.46 -0.45 -12.88
CA TYR A 8 9.65 0.13 -13.95
C TYR A 8 10.50 0.41 -15.19
N GLU A 9 9.89 0.23 -16.37
CA GLU A 9 10.56 0.46 -17.65
C GLU A 9 10.68 1.96 -17.94
N VAL A 10 9.61 2.71 -17.66
CA VAL A 10 9.58 4.17 -17.84
C VAL A 10 9.08 4.83 -16.56
N THR A 11 9.77 5.89 -16.17
CA THR A 11 9.38 6.76 -15.05
C THR A 11 9.52 8.21 -15.48
N CYS A 12 8.53 9.04 -15.17
CA CYS A 12 8.57 10.49 -15.36
C CYS A 12 7.93 11.21 -14.16
N SER A 13 8.03 12.53 -14.12
CA SER A 13 7.23 13.36 -13.22
C SER A 13 5.76 13.36 -13.64
N LEU A 14 4.86 13.67 -12.72
CA LEU A 14 3.45 13.83 -13.05
C LEU A 14 3.23 15.00 -14.03
N ARG A 15 4.05 16.06 -13.93
CA ARG A 15 4.02 17.16 -14.91
C ARG A 15 4.32 16.70 -16.33
N GLU A 16 5.41 15.95 -16.53
CA GLU A 16 5.79 15.44 -17.85
C GLU A 16 4.71 14.51 -18.43
N TYR A 17 4.03 13.73 -17.58
CA TYR A 17 2.87 12.93 -18.00
C TYR A 17 1.71 13.80 -18.49
N VAL A 18 1.40 14.89 -17.79
CA VAL A 18 0.34 15.84 -18.20
C VAL A 18 0.72 16.53 -19.51
N GLU A 19 1.94 17.04 -19.64
CA GLU A 19 2.46 17.69 -20.85
C GLU A 19 2.49 16.75 -22.08
N LEU A 20 2.62 15.45 -21.84
CA LEU A 20 2.58 14.45 -22.89
C LEU A 20 1.17 14.24 -23.49
N HIS A 21 0.12 14.68 -22.79
CA HIS A 21 -1.29 14.62 -23.24
C HIS A 21 -1.90 16.01 -23.52
N LEU A 22 -1.50 17.04 -22.79
CA LEU A 22 -2.03 18.40 -22.88
C LEU A 22 -0.95 19.37 -23.37
N GLN A 23 -1.20 20.04 -24.49
CA GLN A 23 -0.28 21.03 -25.05
C GLN A 23 -0.24 22.32 -24.23
N GLU A 24 -1.38 22.74 -23.67
CA GLU A 24 -1.50 23.92 -22.82
C GLU A 24 -2.46 23.62 -21.66
N PHE A 25 -2.05 24.00 -20.45
CA PHE A 25 -2.88 23.94 -19.25
C PHE A 25 -2.49 25.05 -18.29
N SER A 26 -3.42 25.42 -17.41
CA SER A 26 -3.18 26.36 -16.32
C SER A 26 -3.41 25.63 -15.01
N ALA A 27 -2.48 25.77 -14.08
CA ALA A 27 -2.46 25.08 -12.81
C ALA A 27 -2.17 26.08 -11.68
N SER A 28 -2.76 25.87 -10.51
CA SER A 28 -2.36 26.63 -9.32
C SER A 28 -0.91 26.34 -8.96
N GLU A 29 -0.25 27.24 -8.22
CA GLU A 29 1.12 27.04 -7.72
C GLU A 29 1.23 25.76 -6.86
N ALA A 30 0.17 25.46 -6.10
CA ALA A 30 0.09 24.24 -5.29
C ALA A 30 0.06 22.98 -6.16
N LEU A 31 -0.77 22.97 -7.21
CA LEU A 31 -0.86 21.85 -8.14
C LEU A 31 0.42 21.71 -8.96
N GLU A 32 1.05 22.80 -9.37
CA GLU A 32 2.35 22.78 -10.04
C GLU A 32 3.44 22.15 -9.16
N SER A 33 3.56 22.59 -7.91
CA SER A 33 4.50 21.99 -6.95
C SER A 33 4.21 20.50 -6.73
N PHE A 34 2.92 20.14 -6.65
CA PHE A 34 2.49 18.75 -6.52
C PHE A 34 2.89 17.90 -7.75
N MET A 35 2.65 18.39 -8.97
CA MET A 35 2.97 17.66 -10.21
C MET A 35 4.48 17.50 -10.41
N ASN A 36 5.27 18.52 -10.08
CA ASN A 36 6.73 18.48 -10.19
C ASN A 36 7.37 17.55 -9.17
N SER A 37 6.76 17.40 -7.98
CA SER A 37 7.29 16.56 -6.91
C SER A 37 6.81 15.11 -6.97
N SER A 38 5.70 14.85 -7.66
CA SER A 38 5.11 13.52 -7.85
C SER A 38 5.69 12.80 -9.06
N MET A 39 5.67 11.47 -9.01
CA MET A 39 6.21 10.61 -10.07
C MET A 39 5.17 9.63 -10.57
N VAL A 40 5.24 9.35 -11.87
CA VAL A 40 4.42 8.37 -12.56
C VAL A 40 5.34 7.31 -13.18
N ALA A 41 4.94 6.05 -13.09
CA ALA A 41 5.71 4.95 -13.62
C ALA A 41 4.82 3.93 -14.33
N CYS A 42 5.32 3.36 -15.43
CA CYS A 42 4.65 2.30 -16.17
C CYS A 42 5.50 1.01 -16.19
N ASN A 43 4.80 -0.12 -16.17
CA ASN A 43 5.37 -1.45 -16.36
C ASN A 43 5.38 -1.82 -17.85
N ALA A 44 6.05 -2.90 -18.21
CA ALA A 44 6.06 -3.44 -19.59
C ALA A 44 4.67 -3.69 -20.18
N ASP A 45 3.68 -3.98 -19.34
CA ASP A 45 2.29 -4.27 -19.76
C ASP A 45 1.41 -3.01 -19.90
N THR A 46 1.96 -1.82 -19.65
CA THR A 46 1.20 -0.56 -19.56
C THR A 46 1.95 0.55 -20.29
N ASN A 47 1.20 1.46 -20.91
CA ASN A 47 1.78 2.55 -21.66
C ASN A 47 1.62 3.87 -20.90
N MET A 48 2.63 4.74 -20.96
CA MET A 48 2.56 6.09 -20.39
C MET A 48 1.58 6.99 -21.16
N ARG A 49 1.40 6.73 -22.46
CA ARG A 49 0.36 7.37 -23.26
C ARG A 49 -0.95 6.61 -23.13
N LEU A 50 -2.05 7.33 -22.97
CA LEU A 50 -3.37 6.77 -23.15
C LEU A 50 -3.60 6.48 -24.63
N ASP A 51 -3.85 5.22 -24.97
CA ASP A 51 -4.16 4.81 -26.34
C ASP A 51 -5.59 5.22 -26.73
N GLY A 52 -5.72 5.98 -27.82
CA GLY A 52 -7.01 6.37 -28.39
C GLY A 52 -7.43 7.80 -28.09
N ALA A 53 -8.65 8.14 -28.52
CA ALA A 53 -9.24 9.43 -28.23
C ALA A 53 -9.64 9.51 -26.76
N PHE A 54 -9.28 10.61 -26.10
CA PHE A 54 -9.67 10.91 -24.73
C PHE A 54 -10.27 12.31 -24.66
N THR A 55 -11.00 12.58 -23.59
CA THR A 55 -11.58 13.88 -23.31
C THR A 55 -11.03 14.45 -22.00
N THR A 56 -10.81 15.76 -21.99
CA THR A 56 -10.45 16.51 -20.77
C THR A 56 -11.68 16.94 -19.97
N ASN A 57 -12.87 16.45 -20.34
CA ASN A 57 -14.10 16.75 -19.63
C ASN A 57 -14.15 15.98 -18.32
N LYS A 58 -14.51 16.67 -17.24
CA LYS A 58 -14.86 16.05 -15.97
C LYS A 58 -16.26 15.42 -16.07
N ALA A 59 -16.32 14.21 -16.62
CA ALA A 59 -17.57 13.47 -16.83
C ALA A 59 -18.10 12.78 -15.55
N SER A 60 -17.28 12.70 -14.51
CA SER A 60 -17.59 12.01 -13.25
C SER A 60 -16.96 12.75 -12.07
N THR A 61 -17.43 12.47 -10.86
CA THR A 61 -16.79 12.91 -9.62
C THR A 61 -15.59 12.01 -9.27
N MET A 62 -14.69 12.47 -8.40
CA MET A 62 -13.57 11.63 -7.94
C MET A 62 -14.07 10.36 -7.24
N ASP A 63 -15.16 10.45 -6.47
CA ASP A 63 -15.77 9.31 -5.79
C ASP A 63 -16.24 8.24 -6.77
N GLU A 64 -16.93 8.65 -7.85
CA GLU A 64 -17.39 7.74 -8.92
C GLU A 64 -16.20 7.10 -9.65
N LEU A 65 -15.12 7.86 -9.89
CA LEU A 65 -13.90 7.32 -10.48
C LEU A 65 -13.22 6.30 -9.57
N LEU A 66 -13.10 6.60 -8.28
CA LEU A 66 -12.52 5.70 -7.30
C LEU A 66 -13.35 4.43 -7.17
N GLU A 67 -14.67 4.53 -7.11
CA GLU A 67 -15.57 3.37 -7.14
C GLU A 67 -15.34 2.52 -8.39
N PHE A 68 -15.22 3.14 -9.57
CA PHE A 68 -14.93 2.46 -10.82
C PHE A 68 -13.58 1.73 -10.78
N VAL A 69 -12.50 2.42 -10.38
CA VAL A 69 -11.15 1.85 -10.31
C VAL A 69 -11.09 0.70 -9.31
N ILE A 70 -11.63 0.89 -8.11
CA ILE A 70 -11.65 -0.13 -7.04
C ILE A 70 -12.46 -1.35 -7.48
N THR A 71 -13.66 -1.14 -8.03
CA THR A 71 -14.54 -2.21 -8.51
C THR A 71 -13.85 -3.03 -9.61
N ARG A 72 -13.23 -2.36 -10.58
CA ARG A 72 -12.55 -3.04 -11.69
C ARG A 72 -11.30 -3.78 -11.25
N ALA A 73 -10.53 -3.21 -10.32
CA ALA A 73 -9.37 -3.87 -9.73
C ALA A 73 -9.77 -5.11 -8.91
N ALA A 74 -10.87 -5.04 -8.16
CA ALA A 74 -11.36 -6.16 -7.35
C ALA A 74 -12.05 -7.27 -8.17
N ALA A 75 -12.57 -6.95 -9.36
CA ALA A 75 -13.31 -7.89 -10.22
C ALA A 75 -12.41 -8.90 -10.96
N LYS A 76 -11.14 -8.54 -11.26
CA LYS A 76 -10.23 -9.35 -12.11
C LYS A 76 -9.78 -10.69 -11.50
N GLY A 77 -10.23 -11.08 -10.30
CA GLY A 77 -9.88 -12.36 -9.67
C GLY A 77 -8.42 -12.47 -9.21
N LYS A 78 -7.53 -11.62 -9.72
CA LYS A 78 -6.22 -11.32 -9.17
C LYS A 78 -6.41 -10.41 -7.97
N MET A 79 -6.13 -10.91 -6.76
CA MET A 79 -6.16 -10.08 -5.56
C MET A 79 -5.17 -8.92 -5.75
N ARG A 80 -5.60 -7.68 -5.47
CA ARG A 80 -4.75 -6.52 -5.19
C ARG A 80 -3.92 -5.99 -6.37
N ASP A 81 -4.51 -6.00 -7.56
CA ASP A 81 -3.90 -5.39 -8.75
C ASP A 81 -3.71 -3.86 -8.65
N ASN A 82 -4.30 -3.20 -7.64
CA ASN A 82 -4.15 -1.77 -7.42
C ASN A 82 -4.11 -1.41 -5.91
N VAL A 83 -3.21 -0.52 -5.51
CA VAL A 83 -3.08 0.01 -4.14
C VAL A 83 -4.40 0.59 -3.62
N LEU A 84 -5.21 1.21 -4.49
CA LEU A 84 -6.52 1.78 -4.11
C LEU A 84 -7.55 0.71 -3.70
N SER A 85 -7.43 -0.50 -4.27
CA SER A 85 -8.34 -1.61 -3.93
C SER A 85 -7.99 -2.32 -2.61
N LEU A 86 -6.86 -1.97 -1.97
CA LEU A 86 -6.44 -2.58 -0.72
C LEU A 86 -7.44 -2.29 0.40
N GLY A 87 -8.01 -3.35 0.99
CA GLY A 87 -9.00 -3.25 2.07
C GLY A 87 -10.43 -3.51 1.63
N TYR A 88 -10.72 -3.36 0.35
CA TYR A 88 -12.03 -3.64 -0.20
C TYR A 88 -12.17 -5.13 -0.51
N ARG A 89 -13.21 -5.78 0.01
CA ARG A 89 -13.54 -7.18 -0.33
C ARG A 89 -14.54 -7.23 -1.48
N ARG A 90 -14.38 -8.23 -2.37
CA ARG A 90 -15.28 -8.48 -3.51
C ARG A 90 -16.76 -8.66 -3.12
N SER A 91 -17.05 -9.08 -1.88
CA SER A 91 -18.42 -9.19 -1.35
C SER A 91 -19.02 -7.88 -0.83
N GLN A 92 -18.20 -6.83 -0.66
CA GLN A 92 -18.60 -5.51 -0.15
C GLN A 92 -18.82 -4.49 -1.28
N ILE A 93 -18.37 -4.80 -2.49
CA ILE A 93 -18.59 -3.98 -3.69
C ILE A 93 -19.91 -4.43 -4.32
N ARG A 94 -21.02 -3.84 -3.86
CA ARG A 94 -22.34 -4.06 -4.50
C ARG A 94 -22.58 -2.97 -5.55
N PRO A 95 -23.10 -3.32 -6.73
CA PRO A 95 -23.48 -2.31 -7.72
C PRO A 95 -24.55 -1.41 -7.12
N ALA A 96 -24.36 -0.09 -7.27
CA ALA A 96 -25.21 0.95 -6.73
C ALA A 96 -26.69 0.75 -7.13
N VAL A 97 -27.46 0.17 -6.22
CA VAL A 97 -28.91 0.40 -6.12
C VAL A 97 -29.09 1.16 -4.83
N MET A 98 -29.39 2.47 -4.95
CA MET A 98 -29.85 3.37 -3.88
C MET A 98 -28.94 3.45 -2.63
N GLY A 99 -28.05 4.44 -2.61
CA GLY A 99 -27.57 5.05 -1.36
C GLY A 99 -26.73 4.17 -0.41
N SER A 100 -26.19 3.05 -0.89
CA SER A 100 -25.35 2.19 -0.06
C SER A 100 -23.95 2.78 0.08
N GLN A 101 -23.71 3.46 1.21
CA GLN A 101 -22.36 3.75 1.70
C GLN A 101 -21.48 2.52 1.53
N THR A 102 -20.31 2.67 0.91
CA THR A 102 -19.29 1.63 0.81
C THR A 102 -18.86 1.25 2.23
N SER A 103 -19.53 0.25 2.80
CA SER A 103 -19.39 -0.08 4.20
C SER A 103 -17.99 -0.64 4.48
N GLY A 104 -17.16 0.15 5.17
CA GLY A 104 -16.46 -0.34 6.35
C GLY A 104 -14.97 -0.03 6.48
N TYR A 105 -14.27 0.37 5.42
CA TYR A 105 -12.82 0.59 5.51
C TYR A 105 -12.37 1.73 4.59
N GLU A 106 -11.96 2.84 5.18
CA GLU A 106 -11.28 3.93 4.47
C GLU A 106 -9.85 3.49 4.17
N ASN A 107 -9.54 3.29 2.90
CA ASN A 107 -8.16 3.19 2.48
C ASN A 107 -7.55 4.59 2.55
N ASN A 108 -6.50 4.79 3.36
CA ASN A 108 -5.83 6.09 3.50
C ASN A 108 -5.38 6.66 2.14
N MET A 109 -5.10 5.80 1.15
CA MET A 109 -4.76 6.24 -0.21
C MET A 109 -5.98 6.80 -0.95
N VAL A 110 -7.17 6.23 -0.73
CA VAL A 110 -8.44 6.74 -1.27
C VAL A 110 -8.71 8.14 -0.68
N ALA A 111 -8.58 8.30 0.63
CA ALA A 111 -8.71 9.61 1.28
C ALA A 111 -7.69 10.64 0.74
N HIS A 112 -6.46 10.20 0.45
CA HIS A 112 -5.44 11.07 -0.14
C HIS A 112 -5.79 11.49 -1.58
N VAL A 113 -6.31 10.58 -2.40
CA VAL A 113 -6.76 10.88 -3.78
C VAL A 113 -8.04 11.73 -3.79
N GLN A 114 -8.82 11.74 -2.72
CA GLN A 114 -9.96 12.67 -2.54
C GLN A 114 -9.54 14.08 -2.09
N SER A 115 -8.24 14.36 -1.96
CA SER A 115 -7.77 15.68 -1.53
C SER A 115 -7.99 16.76 -2.60
N PRO A 116 -8.07 18.05 -2.20
CA PRO A 116 -8.35 19.15 -3.13
C PRO A 116 -7.37 19.27 -4.31
N VAL A 117 -6.11 18.90 -4.11
CA VAL A 117 -5.10 18.95 -5.20
C VAL A 117 -5.38 17.90 -6.29
N PHE A 118 -5.92 16.74 -5.91
CA PHE A 118 -6.35 15.72 -6.87
C PHE A 118 -7.67 16.10 -7.55
N GLU A 119 -8.58 16.78 -6.85
CA GLU A 119 -9.79 17.34 -7.45
C GLU A 119 -9.48 18.43 -8.49
N GLU A 120 -8.50 19.30 -8.20
CA GLU A 120 -7.99 20.29 -9.15
C GLU A 120 -7.32 19.60 -10.36
N LEU A 121 -6.47 18.60 -10.10
CA LEU A 121 -5.86 17.79 -11.16
C LEU A 121 -6.92 17.11 -12.05
N HIS A 122 -7.97 16.54 -11.45
CA HIS A 122 -9.08 15.91 -12.17
C HIS A 122 -9.84 16.93 -13.02
N GLY A 123 -10.09 18.12 -12.48
CA GLY A 123 -10.71 19.22 -13.24
C GLY A 123 -9.88 19.63 -14.47
N MET A 124 -8.55 19.53 -14.39
CA MET A 124 -7.64 19.88 -15.46
C MET A 124 -7.48 18.79 -16.52
N ILE A 125 -7.23 17.54 -16.11
CA ILE A 125 -6.90 16.44 -17.03
C ILE A 125 -8.14 15.68 -17.52
N GLY A 126 -9.29 15.87 -16.87
CA GLY A 126 -10.53 15.16 -17.18
C GLY A 126 -10.59 13.75 -16.63
N SER A 127 -11.76 13.13 -16.78
CA SER A 127 -12.02 11.80 -16.21
C SER A 127 -11.22 10.68 -16.87
N ASP A 128 -10.99 10.75 -18.19
CA ASP A 128 -10.32 9.67 -18.94
C ASP A 128 -8.86 9.52 -18.53
N LEU A 129 -8.12 10.64 -18.49
CA LEU A 129 -6.73 10.65 -18.04
C LEU A 129 -6.62 10.35 -16.54
N MET A 130 -7.56 10.83 -15.71
CA MET A 130 -7.57 10.49 -14.29
C MET A 130 -7.75 8.98 -14.06
N VAL A 131 -8.65 8.33 -14.80
CA VAL A 131 -8.81 6.87 -14.76
C VAL A 131 -7.55 6.17 -15.21
N HIS A 132 -6.94 6.60 -16.31
CA HIS A 132 -5.69 6.01 -16.80
C HIS A 132 -4.58 6.10 -15.75
N LEU A 133 -4.39 7.29 -15.17
CA LEU A 133 -3.40 7.56 -14.12
C LEU A 133 -3.62 6.68 -12.87
N LEU A 134 -4.85 6.55 -12.39
CA LEU A 134 -5.15 5.82 -11.15
C LEU A 134 -5.24 4.31 -11.35
N LYS A 135 -5.67 3.85 -12.53
CA LYS A 135 -5.94 2.43 -12.80
C LYS A 135 -4.73 1.72 -13.39
N ASP A 136 -4.10 2.33 -14.39
CA ASP A 136 -3.14 1.65 -15.25
C ASP A 136 -1.69 2.02 -14.92
N LEU A 137 -1.45 3.20 -14.32
CA LEU A 137 -0.11 3.67 -13.96
C LEU A 137 0.16 3.54 -12.46
N SER A 138 1.44 3.50 -12.09
CA SER A 138 1.87 3.60 -10.69
C SER A 138 2.18 5.05 -10.35
N LEU A 139 1.42 5.61 -9.40
CA LEU A 139 1.56 7.00 -8.97
C LEU A 139 2.22 7.06 -7.59
N PHE A 140 3.29 7.85 -7.49
CA PHE A 140 4.04 8.09 -6.25
C PHE A 140 4.02 9.58 -5.92
N VAL A 141 3.53 9.91 -4.73
CA VAL A 141 3.45 11.30 -4.24
C VAL A 141 4.53 11.52 -3.19
N LYS A 142 5.21 12.68 -3.26
CA LYS A 142 6.21 13.07 -2.27
C LYS A 142 5.52 13.52 -0.97
N THR A 143 5.86 12.89 0.14
CA THR A 143 5.38 13.26 1.49
C THR A 143 6.60 13.52 2.37
N GLY A 144 6.93 14.80 2.60
CA GLY A 144 8.16 15.18 3.31
C GLY A 144 9.42 14.73 2.56
N SER A 145 10.22 13.87 3.18
CA SER A 145 11.47 13.33 2.60
C SER A 145 11.31 11.97 1.92
N CYS A 146 10.10 11.41 1.85
CA CYS A 146 9.83 10.10 1.26
C CYS A 146 8.77 10.16 0.15
N TYR A 147 8.61 9.04 -0.54
CA TYR A 147 7.57 8.84 -1.55
C TYR A 147 6.57 7.80 -1.06
N LEU A 148 5.29 8.08 -1.28
CA LEU A 148 4.17 7.21 -0.97
C LEU A 148 3.52 6.78 -2.28
N GLN A 149 3.36 5.47 -2.49
CA GLN A 149 2.58 4.98 -3.63
C GLN A 149 1.09 5.12 -3.31
N VAL A 150 0.37 5.84 -4.15
CA VAL A 150 -1.07 6.13 -3.93
C VAL A 150 -1.97 5.34 -4.89
N ALA A 151 -1.47 4.98 -6.07
CA ALA A 151 -2.22 4.23 -7.07
C ALA A 151 -1.34 3.26 -7.88
N GLY A 152 -1.99 2.38 -8.64
CA GLY A 152 -1.36 1.37 -9.49
C GLY A 152 -0.99 0.08 -8.78
N CYS A 153 -0.34 -0.84 -9.50
CA CYS A 153 0.11 -2.12 -8.96
C CYS A 153 1.14 -1.90 -7.83
N PRO A 154 0.98 -2.52 -6.65
CA PRO A 154 1.94 -2.36 -5.55
C PRO A 154 3.38 -2.60 -6.00
N VAL A 155 4.30 -1.68 -5.70
CA VAL A 155 5.69 -1.71 -6.19
C VAL A 155 6.43 -3.01 -5.86
N ASN A 156 6.10 -3.63 -4.72
CA ASN A 156 6.65 -4.90 -4.28
C ASN A 156 6.16 -6.11 -5.10
N GLU A 157 5.13 -5.95 -5.91
CA GLU A 157 4.58 -6.99 -6.79
C GLU A 157 5.02 -6.84 -8.25
N VAL A 158 5.58 -5.69 -8.63
CA VAL A 158 5.99 -5.39 -10.00
C VAL A 158 7.07 -6.36 -10.50
N GLY A 159 8.12 -6.60 -9.70
CA GLY A 159 9.18 -7.54 -10.05
C GLY A 159 8.76 -9.01 -10.00
N LEU A 160 7.78 -9.36 -9.16
CA LEU A 160 7.29 -10.75 -9.04
C LEU A 160 6.50 -11.19 -10.28
N LYS A 161 5.78 -10.27 -10.93
CA LYS A 161 5.01 -10.56 -12.14
C LYS A 161 5.93 -10.84 -13.34
N GLN A 162 7.06 -10.13 -13.45
CA GLN A 162 8.05 -10.35 -14.51
C GLN A 162 8.64 -11.77 -14.45
N ASP A 163 9.01 -12.25 -13.26
CA ASP A 163 9.57 -13.60 -13.07
C ASP A 163 8.58 -14.73 -13.38
N THR A 164 7.27 -14.49 -13.21
CA THR A 164 6.23 -15.49 -13.54
C THR A 164 5.93 -15.58 -15.02
N ALA A 165 6.10 -14.49 -15.78
CA ALA A 165 5.91 -14.51 -17.23
C ALA A 165 7.03 -15.28 -17.95
N THR A 166 8.27 -15.22 -17.44
CA THR A 166 9.42 -15.94 -18.01
C THR A 166 9.40 -17.44 -17.70
N LYS A 167 8.67 -17.89 -16.68
CA LYS A 167 8.56 -19.31 -16.29
C LYS A 167 7.48 -20.11 -17.03
N ALA A 168 6.79 -19.48 -17.99
CA ALA A 168 5.82 -20.17 -18.85
C ALA A 168 6.49 -21.06 -19.92
N ASP A 169 7.78 -20.87 -20.21
CA ASP A 169 8.57 -21.78 -21.04
C ASP A 169 9.38 -22.71 -20.16
N GLY A 170 9.02 -24.00 -20.20
CA GLY A 170 9.48 -25.02 -19.29
C GLY A 170 10.99 -25.21 -19.28
N GLN A 171 11.64 -24.86 -18.16
CA GLN A 171 12.86 -25.50 -17.74
C GLN A 171 12.93 -25.55 -16.21
N ASN A 172 12.89 -26.78 -15.69
CA ASN A 172 13.18 -27.10 -14.29
C ASN A 172 14.64 -26.77 -14.02
N ASP A 173 14.89 -25.72 -13.24
CA ASP A 173 16.19 -25.54 -12.59
C ASP A 173 16.00 -25.55 -11.06
N GLU A 174 16.43 -26.66 -10.46
CA GLU A 174 16.64 -26.77 -9.03
C GLU A 174 17.85 -25.89 -8.65
N ARG A 175 17.61 -24.73 -8.03
CA ARG A 175 18.47 -24.17 -6.95
C ARG A 175 18.01 -22.78 -6.51
N ARG A 176 17.30 -22.79 -5.38
CA ARG A 176 17.22 -21.82 -4.27
C ARG A 176 15.76 -21.88 -3.79
N PRO A 177 15.49 -21.98 -2.48
CA PRO A 177 14.18 -21.59 -2.00
C PRO A 177 14.01 -20.14 -2.43
N VAL A 178 13.19 -19.91 -3.45
CA VAL A 178 12.58 -18.61 -3.69
C VAL A 178 11.85 -18.37 -2.38
N MET A 179 12.44 -17.58 -1.50
CA MET A 179 11.67 -16.93 -0.45
C MET A 179 10.61 -16.20 -1.23
N ASP A 180 9.42 -16.80 -1.28
CA ASP A 180 8.26 -16.21 -1.92
C ASP A 180 8.00 -14.91 -1.16
N GLY A 181 8.56 -13.81 -1.68
CA GLY A 181 8.38 -12.47 -1.14
C GLY A 181 6.91 -12.07 -1.13
N SER A 182 6.04 -12.81 -1.83
CA SER A 182 4.60 -12.68 -1.72
C SER A 182 4.06 -13.05 -0.33
N ALA A 183 4.81 -13.84 0.45
CA ALA A 183 4.53 -14.15 1.85
C ALA A 183 5.17 -13.17 2.86
N LEU A 184 6.19 -12.39 2.46
CA LEU A 184 6.79 -11.34 3.29
C LEU A 184 5.86 -10.12 3.39
N VAL A 185 4.83 -10.27 4.22
CA VAL A 185 4.21 -9.30 5.16
C VAL A 185 3.76 -7.92 4.64
N SER A 186 3.94 -7.52 3.39
CA SER A 186 3.16 -6.38 2.84
C SER A 186 1.66 -6.66 2.90
N ARG A 187 1.26 -7.94 2.97
CA ARG A 187 -0.15 -8.34 3.08
C ARG A 187 -0.81 -8.02 4.44
N GLN A 188 -0.03 -7.75 5.50
CA GLN A 188 -0.51 -7.60 6.89
C GLN A 188 -0.28 -6.20 7.50
N ILE A 189 0.46 -5.31 6.83
CA ILE A 189 0.74 -3.95 7.35
C ILE A 189 -0.44 -2.99 7.10
N TYR A 190 -1.23 -3.24 6.05
CA TYR A 190 -2.43 -2.47 5.76
C TYR A 190 -3.62 -3.00 6.59
N HIS A 191 -4.46 -2.10 7.10
CA HIS A 191 -5.69 -2.41 7.86
C HIS A 191 -5.48 -2.90 9.31
N ALA A 192 -4.39 -2.49 9.97
CA ALA A 192 -4.22 -2.72 11.40
C ALA A 192 -5.18 -1.84 12.23
N VAL A 193 -6.41 -2.32 12.46
CA VAL A 193 -7.36 -1.71 13.40
C VAL A 193 -7.12 -2.31 14.79
N GLY A 194 -6.26 -1.65 15.57
CA GLY A 194 -6.09 -1.95 16.99
C GLY A 194 -6.98 -1.03 17.83
N SER A 195 -7.97 -1.57 18.53
CA SER A 195 -8.81 -0.83 19.48
C SER A 195 -8.17 -0.68 20.87
N ASP A 196 -6.98 -1.24 21.06
CA ASP A 196 -6.26 -1.12 22.31
C ASP A 196 -5.66 0.28 22.42
N LYS A 197 -6.09 1.05 23.44
CA LYS A 197 -5.47 2.33 23.85
C LYS A 197 -3.99 2.21 24.23
N LYS A 198 -3.43 1.00 24.16
CA LYS A 198 -2.04 0.71 24.45
C LYS A 198 -1.25 0.74 23.17
N ARG A 199 -0.23 1.59 23.14
CA ARG A 199 0.75 1.71 22.06
C ARG A 199 1.76 0.55 22.05
N CYS A 200 1.25 -0.68 22.06
CA CYS A 200 1.99 -1.94 22.07
C CYS A 200 1.15 -3.04 21.41
N LEU A 201 1.75 -4.23 21.23
CA LEU A 201 1.00 -5.39 20.73
C LEU A 201 -0.03 -5.84 21.78
N PRO A 202 -1.17 -6.44 21.36
CA PRO A 202 -2.13 -7.02 22.29
C PRO A 202 -1.48 -8.05 23.20
N LYS A 203 -1.92 -8.17 24.46
CA LYS A 203 -1.36 -9.16 25.41
C LYS A 203 -1.47 -10.61 24.93
N THR A 204 -2.40 -10.88 24.01
CA THR A 204 -2.61 -12.18 23.39
C THR A 204 -1.62 -12.47 22.25
N HIS A 205 -0.88 -11.46 21.79
CA HIS A 205 0.08 -11.60 20.70
C HIS A 205 1.23 -12.52 21.08
N VAL A 206 1.70 -13.34 20.13
CA VAL A 206 2.74 -14.36 20.37
C VAL A 206 4.01 -13.79 21.01
N MET A 207 4.42 -12.58 20.63
CA MET A 207 5.60 -11.93 21.21
C MET A 207 5.41 -11.47 22.67
N GLU A 208 4.17 -11.24 23.10
CA GLU A 208 3.83 -10.89 24.49
C GLU A 208 3.72 -12.14 25.37
N THR A 209 3.12 -13.20 24.84
CA THR A 209 2.88 -14.46 25.57
C THR A 209 4.13 -15.32 25.68
N THR A 210 5.07 -15.21 24.75
CA THR A 210 6.28 -16.03 24.73
C THR A 210 7.29 -15.60 25.82
N PRO A 211 7.81 -16.52 26.67
CA PRO A 211 8.83 -16.18 27.67
C PRO A 211 10.18 -15.86 27.02
N SER A 212 10.99 -14.99 27.66
CA SER A 212 12.33 -14.61 27.19
C SER A 212 13.39 -15.66 27.58
N SER A 213 13.09 -16.93 27.34
CA SER A 213 13.92 -18.10 27.59
C SER A 213 14.24 -18.82 26.28
N SER A 214 15.24 -19.70 26.28
CA SER A 214 15.57 -20.52 25.10
C SER A 214 14.37 -21.37 24.64
N SER A 215 13.57 -21.89 25.57
CA SER A 215 12.34 -22.62 25.25
C SER A 215 11.29 -21.72 24.57
N GLY A 216 11.09 -20.50 25.07
CA GLY A 216 10.19 -19.53 24.45
C GLY A 216 10.66 -19.09 23.07
N ALA A 217 11.95 -18.81 22.92
CA ALA A 217 12.56 -18.51 21.62
C ALA A 217 12.32 -19.64 20.61
N ILE A 218 12.53 -20.90 21.00
CA ILE A 218 12.24 -22.06 20.15
C ILE A 218 10.74 -22.08 19.78
N SER A 219 9.83 -21.89 20.72
CA SER A 219 8.39 -21.84 20.44
C SER A 219 8.01 -20.72 19.45
N LEU A 220 8.56 -19.52 19.62
CA LEU A 220 8.33 -18.39 18.71
C LEU A 220 8.85 -18.69 17.30
N MET A 221 10.09 -19.19 17.21
CA MET A 221 10.71 -19.56 15.93
C MET A 221 9.92 -20.67 15.23
N THR A 222 9.36 -21.58 16.01
CA THR A 222 8.50 -22.65 15.51
C THR A 222 7.22 -22.07 14.93
N LEU A 223 6.57 -21.12 15.61
CA LEU A 223 5.37 -20.45 15.10
C LEU A 223 5.61 -19.61 13.83
N ILE A 224 6.80 -19.02 13.69
CA ILE A 224 7.13 -18.15 12.55
C ILE A 224 7.65 -18.96 11.34
N PHE A 225 8.53 -19.93 11.59
CA PHE A 225 9.33 -20.58 10.53
C PHE A 225 9.05 -22.06 10.34
N GLN A 226 8.30 -22.72 11.24
CA GLN A 226 8.01 -24.14 11.04
C GLN A 226 6.93 -24.29 9.96
N ASP A 227 7.32 -24.94 8.87
CA ASP A 227 6.39 -25.38 7.85
C ASP A 227 5.47 -26.48 8.41
N LYS A 228 4.20 -26.50 7.97
CA LYS A 228 3.19 -27.48 8.42
C LYS A 228 3.62 -28.93 8.15
N ASP A 229 4.44 -29.13 7.13
CA ASP A 229 4.92 -30.44 6.70
C ASP A 229 6.22 -30.88 7.41
N SER A 230 6.90 -29.96 8.11
CA SER A 230 8.12 -30.29 8.84
C SER A 230 7.90 -30.40 10.34
N LYS A 231 8.26 -31.53 10.94
CA LYS A 231 8.18 -31.74 12.40
C LYS A 231 9.33 -31.10 13.20
N ARG A 232 10.36 -30.57 12.54
CA ARG A 232 11.55 -30.03 13.22
C ARG A 232 12.02 -28.73 12.58
N LEU A 233 12.41 -27.78 13.43
CA LEU A 233 13.06 -26.54 13.03
C LEU A 233 14.37 -26.84 12.27
N ALA A 234 14.74 -26.01 11.28
CA ALA A 234 16.03 -26.16 10.60
C ALA A 234 17.20 -25.99 11.57
N LYS A 235 18.34 -26.66 11.31
CA LYS A 235 19.53 -26.58 12.20
C LYS A 235 20.03 -25.14 12.35
N CYS A 236 20.15 -24.39 11.25
CA CYS A 236 20.56 -22.99 11.24
C CYS A 236 19.68 -22.11 12.17
N LEU A 237 18.37 -22.38 12.21
CA LEU A 237 17.46 -21.69 13.11
C LEU A 237 17.69 -22.08 14.58
N ARG A 238 17.92 -23.37 14.89
CA ARG A 238 18.29 -23.78 16.25
C ARG A 238 19.59 -23.14 16.74
N ASP A 239 20.56 -22.97 15.85
CA ASP A 239 21.84 -22.34 16.17
C ASP A 239 21.67 -20.82 16.45
N SER A 240 20.51 -20.25 16.08
CA SER A 240 20.17 -18.83 16.29
C SER A 240 19.26 -18.57 17.49
N VAL A 241 19.01 -19.57 18.36
CA VAL A 241 18.07 -19.44 19.50
C VAL A 241 18.43 -18.27 20.42
N ASP A 242 19.71 -18.06 20.71
CA ASP A 242 20.15 -16.98 21.60
C ASP A 242 19.83 -15.59 21.03
N VAL A 243 19.86 -15.43 19.71
CA VAL A 243 19.45 -14.19 19.03
C VAL A 243 17.98 -13.90 19.30
N PHE A 244 17.12 -14.93 19.24
CA PHE A 244 15.69 -14.80 19.53
C PHE A 244 15.40 -14.56 21.02
N VAL A 245 16.22 -15.11 21.93
CA VAL A 245 16.14 -14.78 23.37
C VAL A 245 16.44 -13.31 23.60
N VAL A 246 17.51 -12.79 22.99
CA VAL A 246 17.86 -11.36 23.07
C VAL A 246 16.77 -10.49 22.44
N PHE A 247 16.23 -10.89 21.29
CA PHE A 247 15.13 -10.22 20.62
C PHE A 247 13.89 -10.10 21.53
N LEU A 248 13.43 -11.22 22.12
CA LEU A 248 12.29 -11.23 23.04
C LEU A 248 12.54 -10.35 24.27
N ARG A 249 13.76 -10.35 24.82
CA ARG A 249 14.11 -9.50 25.97
C ARG A 249 14.07 -8.01 25.59
N ARG A 250 14.60 -7.65 24.43
CA ARG A 250 14.59 -6.28 23.90
C ARG A 250 13.17 -5.80 23.61
N HIS A 251 12.35 -6.64 22.97
CA HIS A 251 10.94 -6.33 22.70
C HIS A 251 10.18 -5.99 23.99
N LYS A 252 10.28 -6.84 25.02
CA LYS A 252 9.60 -6.62 26.31
C LYS A 252 10.12 -5.41 27.09
N SER A 253 11.38 -5.06 26.90
CA SER A 253 11.99 -3.88 27.54
C SER A 253 11.83 -2.61 26.70
N CYS A 254 11.21 -2.71 25.52
CA CYS A 254 11.13 -1.61 24.57
C CYS A 254 10.15 -0.53 25.07
N PRO A 255 10.59 0.73 25.21
CA PRO A 255 9.71 1.82 25.62
C PRO A 255 8.91 2.35 24.41
N PHE A 256 8.03 1.52 23.85
CA PHE A 256 7.27 1.85 22.63
C PHE A 256 6.56 3.19 22.71
N LYS A 257 5.99 3.55 23.86
CA LYS A 257 5.34 4.85 24.07
C LYS A 257 6.31 6.01 23.82
N VAL A 258 7.49 5.98 24.45
CA VAL A 258 8.51 7.04 24.33
C VAL A 258 9.03 7.14 22.90
N LEU A 259 9.25 6.01 22.24
CA LEU A 259 9.66 5.99 20.84
C LEU A 259 8.59 6.56 19.92
N LEU A 260 7.33 6.18 20.11
CA LEU A 260 6.22 6.69 19.30
C LEU A 260 5.97 8.17 19.56
N ASP A 261 6.03 8.66 20.80
CA ASP A 261 5.93 10.09 21.11
C ASP A 261 7.05 10.89 20.42
N LYS A 262 8.27 10.34 20.35
CA LYS A 262 9.42 11.01 19.76
C LYS A 262 9.42 11.00 18.22
N TYR A 263 9.04 9.87 17.61
CA TYR A 263 9.18 9.65 16.16
C TYR A 263 7.86 9.70 15.40
N CYS A 264 6.73 9.63 16.08
CA CYS A 264 5.39 9.70 15.52
C CYS A 264 4.53 10.67 16.37
N PRO A 265 4.92 11.95 16.48
CA PRO A 265 4.18 12.92 17.27
C PRO A 265 2.76 13.05 16.74
N VAL A 266 1.78 13.00 17.65
CA VAL A 266 0.38 13.28 17.33
C VAL A 266 0.19 14.77 17.56
N ASP A 267 -0.24 15.51 16.53
CA ASP A 267 -0.58 16.92 16.69
C ASP A 267 -1.68 17.04 17.74
N GLY A 268 -1.46 17.90 18.75
CA GLY A 268 -2.28 18.04 19.96
C GLY A 268 -3.73 18.49 19.76
N LYS A 269 -4.26 18.41 18.54
CA LYS A 269 -5.69 18.61 18.23
C LYS A 269 -6.56 17.43 18.66
N TYR A 270 -5.97 16.28 19.00
CA TYR A 270 -6.66 15.11 19.54
C TYR A 270 -6.30 14.89 21.02
N GLU A 271 -6.90 15.69 21.91
CA GLU A 271 -6.95 15.27 23.32
C GLU A 271 -7.87 14.06 23.46
N ASP A 272 -7.45 13.08 24.28
CA ASP A 272 -8.15 11.82 24.58
C ASP A 272 -9.43 12.12 25.37
N THR A 273 -10.46 12.65 24.70
CA THR A 273 -11.81 12.75 25.26
C THR A 273 -12.38 11.35 25.30
N GLY A 274 -12.41 10.76 26.50
CA GLY A 274 -13.11 9.52 26.75
C GLY A 274 -14.54 9.59 26.18
N SER A 275 -14.82 8.68 25.24
CA SER A 275 -16.16 8.33 24.77
C SER A 275 -17.03 9.50 24.28
N VAL A 276 -16.89 9.94 23.02
CA VAL A 276 -18.05 10.39 22.20
C VAL A 276 -17.81 10.10 20.72
N LYS A 277 -18.90 9.67 20.07
CA LYS A 277 -19.15 9.42 18.65
C LYS A 277 -18.72 10.59 17.75
N ASN A 278 -18.32 10.27 16.52
CA ASN A 278 -18.26 11.16 15.35
C ASN A 278 -17.72 12.58 15.59
N VAL A 279 -16.45 12.79 15.24
CA VAL A 279 -15.95 14.14 14.92
C VAL A 279 -15.28 14.07 13.54
N PRO A 280 -15.66 14.95 12.59
CA PRO A 280 -15.11 14.98 11.25
C PRO A 280 -13.73 15.65 11.28
N TYR A 281 -12.77 15.11 10.55
CA TYR A 281 -11.47 15.76 10.34
C TYR A 281 -11.30 16.10 8.87
N PHE A 282 -11.35 17.41 8.57
CA PHE A 282 -10.34 18.20 7.84
C PHE A 282 -11.00 19.54 7.45
N GLN A 283 -10.52 20.63 8.04
CA GLN A 283 -10.60 22.01 7.54
C GLN A 283 -9.17 22.46 7.26
#